data_AF-A0A965KT68-F1
#
_entry.id   AF-A0A965KT68-F1
#
_cell.length_a   1.000
_cell.length_b   1.000
_cell.length_c   1.000
_cell.angle_alpha   90.00
_cell.angle_beta   90.00
_cell.angle_gamma   90.00
#
_symmetry.space_group_name_H-M   'P 1'
#
loop_
_entity.id
_entity.type
_entity.pdbx_description
1 polymer ?
#
loop_
_entity_poly.entity_id
_entity_poly.type
_entity_poly.pdbx_seq_one_letter_code
_entity_poly.pdbx_strand_id
1 'polypeptide(L)'
;MLVAAGVRVVDFAGYEGDDIIATIAERLTDDDQLLIVTGDRDSYQLVRDPQVRVLYNKRGVSDYALYDEAGILERTGVTPDQYADYAALRGDPSDNLDGVPGVGEKTAAKLINAYGSLEAVFDHADEQTPKLRESLHASRERVLRNAELMKLVRNVPIVLERSEYAPRPDVTRLAKLFDRLEFSSMLSRWKPLLKQFGVSEAVGGDTRKPFVERYIHGEIYRTRPEVMAIVHSHAMSVIPFGITGAALRPVYHMGSFLHSGAPVWDIRDKGGDTDMLVSNRYLGRA
;
A
#
# COMPACT_ATOMS: atom_id res chain seq x y z
N MET A 1 9.16 -5.76 -10.58
CA MET A 1 9.80 -4.46 -10.27
C MET A 1 9.23 -3.82 -9.01
N LEU A 2 7.90 -3.75 -8.83
CA LEU A 2 7.25 -3.15 -7.64
C LEU A 2 7.81 -3.63 -6.30
N VAL A 3 7.94 -4.94 -6.10
CA VAL A 3 8.53 -5.52 -4.88
C VAL A 3 9.96 -5.02 -4.65
N ALA A 4 10.78 -4.93 -5.71
CA ALA A 4 12.14 -4.41 -5.59
C ALA A 4 12.15 -2.89 -5.35
N ALA A 5 11.14 -2.16 -5.83
CA ALA A 5 10.89 -0.76 -5.51
C ALA A 5 10.40 -0.56 -4.06
N GLY A 6 10.20 -1.65 -3.31
CA GLY A 6 9.67 -1.59 -1.95
C GLY A 6 8.20 -1.22 -1.89
N VAL A 7 7.49 -1.24 -3.02
CA VAL A 7 6.06 -0.96 -3.08
C VAL A 7 5.32 -2.22 -2.64
N ARG A 8 4.48 -2.08 -1.62
CA ARG A 8 3.60 -3.17 -1.16
C ARG A 8 2.60 -3.49 -2.27
N VAL A 9 2.57 -4.75 -2.67
CA VAL A 9 1.55 -5.31 -3.57
C VAL A 9 0.57 -6.08 -2.71
N VAL A 10 -0.73 -5.85 -2.89
CA VAL A 10 -1.79 -6.55 -2.16
C VAL A 10 -2.70 -7.20 -3.19
N ASP A 11 -2.99 -8.49 -2.99
CA ASP A 11 -3.95 -9.26 -3.76
C ASP A 11 -4.76 -10.16 -2.81
N PHE A 12 -5.97 -10.53 -3.23
CA PHE A 12 -6.78 -11.51 -2.53
C PHE A 12 -7.62 -12.28 -3.54
N ALA A 13 -7.55 -13.61 -3.51
CA ALA A 13 -8.24 -14.45 -4.48
C ALA A 13 -9.77 -14.26 -4.39
N GLY A 14 -10.40 -14.00 -5.54
CA GLY A 14 -11.85 -13.79 -5.63
C GLY A 14 -12.31 -12.34 -5.48
N TYR A 15 -11.38 -11.38 -5.38
CA TYR A 15 -11.67 -9.95 -5.38
C TYR A 15 -10.79 -9.22 -6.38
N GLU A 16 -11.28 -8.09 -6.85
CA GLU A 16 -10.60 -7.23 -7.80
C GLU A 16 -9.69 -6.21 -7.09
N GLY A 17 -8.88 -5.49 -7.86
CA GLY A 17 -7.91 -4.54 -7.31
C GLY A 17 -8.59 -3.28 -6.73
N ASP A 18 -9.70 -2.88 -7.33
CA ASP A 18 -10.61 -1.83 -6.89
C ASP A 18 -11.37 -2.18 -5.60
N ASP A 19 -11.77 -3.44 -5.39
CA ASP A 19 -12.31 -3.92 -4.11
C ASP A 19 -11.30 -3.74 -2.96
N ILE A 20 -10.02 -4.03 -3.24
CA ILE A 20 -8.93 -3.82 -2.29
C ILE A 20 -8.78 -2.32 -1.99
N ILE A 21 -8.85 -1.46 -3.02
CA ILE A 21 -8.78 0.01 -2.86
C ILE A 21 -9.97 0.52 -2.06
N ALA A 22 -11.19 0.06 -2.36
CA ALA A 22 -12.41 0.40 -1.64
C ALA A 22 -12.31 -0.01 -0.17
N THR A 23 -11.80 -1.21 0.10
CA THR A 23 -11.56 -1.69 1.46
C THR A 23 -10.51 -0.84 2.20
N ILE A 24 -9.47 -0.36 1.52
CA ILE A 24 -8.50 0.58 2.11
C ILE A 24 -9.18 1.91 2.43
N ALA A 25 -10.03 2.42 1.53
CA ALA A 25 -10.76 3.69 1.70
C ALA A 25 -11.71 3.67 2.91
N GLU A 26 -12.28 2.51 3.25
CA GLU A 26 -13.12 2.35 4.45
C GLU A 26 -12.33 2.29 5.77
N ARG A 27 -11.03 1.99 5.71
CA ARG A 27 -10.19 1.89 6.92
C ARG A 27 -9.36 3.14 7.20
N LEU A 28 -9.66 4.23 6.50
CA LEU A 28 -9.06 5.53 6.75
C LEU A 28 -9.52 6.09 8.10
N THR A 29 -8.60 6.74 8.80
CA THR A 29 -8.87 7.58 9.97
C THR A 29 -9.03 9.05 9.55
N ASP A 30 -9.50 9.91 10.45
CA ASP A 30 -9.73 11.34 10.13
C ASP A 30 -8.47 12.10 9.68
N ASP A 31 -7.29 11.63 10.09
CA ASP A 31 -6.00 12.20 9.72
C ASP A 31 -5.46 11.66 8.38
N ASP A 32 -6.14 10.68 7.78
CA ASP A 32 -5.70 10.06 6.53
C ASP A 32 -6.18 10.83 5.30
N GLN A 33 -5.36 10.74 4.25
CA GLN A 33 -5.66 11.25 2.92
C GLN A 33 -5.29 10.15 1.91
N LEU A 34 -6.25 9.74 1.10
CA LEU A 34 -6.10 8.72 0.07
C LEU A 34 -6.24 9.35 -1.32
N LEU A 35 -5.20 9.17 -2.13
CA LEU A 35 -5.23 9.51 -3.55
C LEU A 35 -5.22 8.22 -4.36
N ILE A 36 -6.34 7.89 -4.98
CA ILE A 36 -6.50 6.72 -5.85
C ILE A 36 -6.00 7.08 -7.24
N VAL A 37 -5.00 6.38 -7.76
CA VAL A 37 -4.47 6.60 -9.11
C VAL A 37 -4.93 5.47 -10.01
N THR A 38 -5.86 5.75 -10.93
CA THR A 38 -6.49 4.73 -11.78
C THR A 38 -7.00 5.29 -13.10
N GLY A 39 -7.16 4.41 -14.09
CA GLY A 39 -7.84 4.71 -15.36
C GLY A 39 -9.27 4.20 -15.39
N ASP A 40 -9.68 3.56 -14.31
CA ASP A 40 -11.01 3.04 -14.08
C ASP A 40 -11.91 4.11 -13.49
N ARG A 41 -13.16 4.17 -13.96
CA ARG A 41 -14.15 5.12 -13.45
C ARG A 41 -14.92 4.56 -12.27
N ASP A 42 -14.88 3.26 -12.01
CA ASP A 42 -15.64 2.67 -10.91
C ASP A 42 -15.17 3.19 -9.55
N SER A 43 -13.90 3.57 -9.45
CA SER A 43 -13.36 4.27 -8.27
C SER A 43 -13.98 5.65 -8.00
N TYR A 44 -14.76 6.23 -8.92
CA TYR A 44 -15.48 7.48 -8.67
C TYR A 44 -16.48 7.35 -7.51
N GLN A 45 -17.01 6.13 -7.28
CA GLN A 45 -17.90 5.85 -6.14
C GLN A 45 -17.22 5.90 -4.76
N LEU A 46 -15.88 6.05 -4.73
CA LEU A 46 -15.08 6.11 -3.50
C LEU A 46 -14.71 7.53 -3.10
N VAL A 47 -14.91 8.52 -3.99
CA VAL A 47 -14.56 9.93 -3.72
C VAL A 47 -15.38 10.44 -2.54
N ARG A 48 -14.69 11.01 -1.55
CA ARG A 48 -15.28 11.55 -0.32
C ARG A 48 -14.38 12.65 0.24
N ASP A 49 -14.83 13.90 0.20
CA ASP A 49 -13.99 15.01 0.61
C ASP A 49 -13.88 15.15 2.14
N PRO A 50 -12.72 15.59 2.66
CA PRO A 50 -11.44 15.80 1.95
C PRO A 50 -10.60 14.53 1.83
N GLN A 51 -11.06 13.39 2.36
CA GLN A 51 -10.24 12.20 2.62
C GLN A 51 -9.85 11.41 1.38
N VAL A 52 -10.74 11.25 0.40
CA VAL A 52 -10.54 10.36 -0.74
C VAL A 52 -10.74 11.12 -2.05
N ARG A 53 -9.69 11.17 -2.87
CA ARG A 53 -9.72 11.77 -4.21
C ARG A 53 -9.20 10.79 -5.26
N VAL A 54 -9.63 10.97 -6.50
CA VAL A 54 -9.22 10.12 -7.63
C VAL A 54 -8.38 10.92 -8.62
N LEU A 55 -7.14 10.49 -8.87
CA LEU A 55 -6.31 10.93 -9.97
C LEU A 55 -6.55 10.03 -11.19
N TYR A 56 -7.46 10.45 -12.04
CA TYR A 56 -7.88 9.72 -13.24
C TYR A 56 -6.95 9.98 -14.43
N ASN A 57 -6.40 8.94 -15.04
CA ASN A 57 -5.63 9.09 -16.28
C ASN A 57 -6.54 9.14 -17.52
N LYS A 58 -6.72 10.32 -18.10
CA LYS A 58 -7.59 10.49 -19.29
C LYS A 58 -7.00 9.85 -20.54
N ARG A 59 -5.70 10.08 -20.76
CA ARG A 59 -4.99 9.56 -21.95
C ARG A 59 -3.51 9.36 -21.68
N GLY A 60 -3.07 8.10 -21.75
CA GLY A 60 -1.68 7.75 -21.45
C GLY A 60 -1.28 8.15 -20.03
N VAL A 61 0.00 8.47 -19.85
CA VAL A 61 0.60 8.77 -18.53
C VAL A 61 0.89 10.25 -18.30
N SER A 62 0.30 11.15 -19.10
CA SER A 62 0.62 12.58 -19.10
C SER A 62 -0.59 13.51 -18.92
N ASP A 63 -1.81 13.02 -19.11
CA ASP A 63 -3.04 13.79 -18.97
C ASP A 63 -3.89 13.21 -17.83
N TYR A 64 -3.89 13.91 -16.71
CA TYR A 64 -4.60 13.51 -15.49
C TYR A 64 -5.67 14.53 -15.12
N ALA A 65 -6.79 14.04 -14.59
CA ALA A 65 -7.74 14.84 -13.83
C ALA A 65 -7.73 14.40 -12.37
N LEU A 66 -7.66 15.37 -11.46
CA LEU A 66 -7.92 15.13 -10.05
C LEU A 66 -9.40 15.39 -9.79
N TYR A 67 -10.11 14.37 -9.31
CA TYR A 67 -11.52 14.43 -8.98
C TYR A 67 -11.73 14.41 -7.47
N ASP A 68 -12.42 15.44 -7.00
CA ASP A 68 -13.09 15.58 -5.71
C ASP A 68 -14.62 15.41 -5.93
N GLU A 69 -15.45 15.55 -4.89
CA GLU A 69 -16.90 15.32 -5.01
C GLU A 69 -17.55 16.27 -6.03
N ALA A 70 -17.12 17.54 -6.01
CA ALA A 70 -17.60 18.56 -6.94
C ALA A 70 -17.23 18.23 -8.39
N GLY A 71 -16.00 17.76 -8.63
CA GLY A 71 -15.53 17.34 -9.94
C GLY A 71 -16.25 16.10 -10.48
N ILE A 72 -16.60 15.15 -9.61
CA ILE A 72 -17.44 14.00 -9.99
C ILE A 72 -18.83 14.48 -10.42
N LEU A 73 -19.45 15.36 -9.64
CA LEU A 73 -20.76 15.92 -9.95
C LEU A 73 -20.74 16.71 -11.26
N GLU A 74 -19.74 17.58 -11.48
CA GLU A 74 -19.60 18.34 -12.72
C GLU A 74 -19.42 17.41 -13.94
N ARG A 75 -18.63 16.35 -13.78
CA ARG A 75 -18.30 15.43 -14.87
C ARG A 75 -19.46 14.52 -15.25
N THR A 76 -20.17 14.00 -14.26
CA THR A 76 -21.13 12.89 -14.43
C THR A 76 -22.58 13.32 -14.25
N GLY A 77 -22.81 14.42 -13.54
CA GLY A 77 -24.12 14.89 -13.14
C GLY A 77 -24.70 14.17 -11.92
N VAL A 78 -23.96 13.26 -11.27
CA VAL A 78 -24.40 12.54 -10.06
C VAL A 78 -23.31 12.59 -8.97
N THR A 79 -23.69 12.31 -7.73
CA THR A 79 -22.73 12.21 -6.61
C THR A 79 -21.95 10.87 -6.65
N PRO A 80 -20.82 10.74 -5.93
CA PRO A 80 -20.10 9.48 -5.78
C PRO A 80 -21.00 8.30 -5.33
N ASP A 81 -21.87 8.51 -4.34
CA ASP A 81 -22.79 7.48 -3.83
C ASP A 81 -23.79 6.98 -4.87
N GLN A 82 -24.12 7.83 -5.85
CA GLN A 82 -25.05 7.52 -6.93
C GLN A 82 -24.35 6.93 -8.17
N TYR A 83 -23.02 6.88 -8.18
CA TYR A 83 -22.24 6.59 -9.38
C TYR A 83 -22.51 5.18 -9.94
N ALA A 84 -22.60 4.16 -9.09
CA ALA A 84 -22.83 2.78 -9.51
C ALA A 84 -24.19 2.61 -10.20
N ASP A 85 -25.25 3.18 -9.63
CA ASP A 85 -26.61 3.14 -10.21
C ASP A 85 -26.65 3.91 -11.55
N TYR A 86 -25.99 5.06 -11.60
CA TYR A 86 -25.79 5.82 -12.83
C TYR A 86 -25.05 5.01 -13.91
N ALA A 87 -23.95 4.35 -13.54
CA ALA A 87 -23.13 3.54 -14.43
C ALA A 87 -23.93 2.35 -14.98
N ALA A 88 -24.73 1.69 -14.15
CA ALA A 88 -25.57 0.58 -14.57
C ALA A 88 -26.63 0.99 -15.61
N LEU A 89 -27.23 2.18 -15.47
CA LEU A 89 -28.19 2.70 -16.45
C LEU A 89 -27.56 3.00 -17.81
N ARG A 90 -26.40 3.65 -17.84
CA ARG A 90 -25.69 3.95 -19.10
C ARG A 90 -25.02 2.72 -19.72
N GLY A 91 -24.72 1.71 -18.90
CA GLY A 91 -23.90 0.56 -19.25
C GLY A 91 -22.40 0.87 -19.21
N ASP A 92 -21.59 -0.18 -19.11
CA ASP A 92 -20.13 -0.10 -19.21
C ASP A 92 -19.55 -1.03 -20.28
N PRO A 93 -19.12 -0.49 -21.43
CA PRO A 93 -18.54 -1.29 -22.51
C PRO A 93 -17.19 -1.93 -22.18
N SER A 94 -16.39 -1.38 -21.26
CA SER A 94 -15.10 -2.03 -20.88
C SER A 94 -15.33 -3.38 -20.25
N ASP A 95 -16.38 -3.49 -19.44
CA ASP A 95 -16.73 -4.68 -18.67
C ASP A 95 -17.86 -5.49 -19.32
N ASN A 96 -18.21 -5.12 -20.56
CA ASN A 96 -19.25 -5.78 -21.35
C ASN A 96 -20.62 -5.80 -20.62
N LEU A 97 -20.94 -4.72 -19.90
CA LEU A 97 -22.17 -4.56 -19.14
C LEU A 97 -23.15 -3.65 -19.89
N ASP A 98 -24.12 -4.25 -20.58
CA ASP A 98 -25.15 -3.50 -21.31
C ASP A 98 -26.11 -2.76 -20.36
N GLY A 99 -26.23 -1.45 -20.55
CA GLY A 99 -27.20 -0.60 -19.86
C GLY A 99 -28.61 -0.67 -20.43
N VAL A 100 -29.38 0.40 -20.20
CA VAL A 100 -30.73 0.57 -20.77
C VAL A 100 -30.62 1.12 -22.20
N PRO A 101 -31.19 0.45 -23.22
CA PRO A 101 -31.13 0.95 -24.59
C PRO A 101 -31.71 2.36 -24.74
N GLY A 102 -30.90 3.30 -25.24
CA GLY A 102 -31.28 4.70 -25.42
C GLY A 102 -31.03 5.60 -24.19
N VAL A 103 -30.46 5.05 -23.11
CA VAL A 103 -30.04 5.81 -21.93
C VAL A 103 -28.52 5.98 -21.98
N GLY A 104 -28.06 7.20 -22.29
CA GLY A 104 -26.65 7.59 -22.16
C GLY A 104 -26.42 8.43 -20.90
N GLU A 105 -25.19 8.95 -20.74
CA GLU A 105 -24.75 9.73 -19.57
C GLU A 105 -25.78 10.78 -19.10
N LYS A 106 -26.24 11.66 -20.00
CA LYS A 106 -27.20 12.73 -19.65
C LYS A 106 -28.55 12.21 -19.16
N THR A 107 -29.06 11.14 -19.78
CA THR A 107 -30.36 10.57 -19.43
C THR A 107 -30.27 9.80 -18.12
N ALA A 108 -29.19 9.04 -17.92
CA ALA A 108 -28.93 8.32 -16.67
C ALA A 108 -28.85 9.30 -15.49
N ALA A 109 -28.04 10.36 -15.60
CA ALA A 109 -27.93 11.37 -14.55
C ALA A 109 -29.27 12.05 -14.25
N LYS A 110 -30.05 12.39 -15.28
CA LYS A 110 -31.39 12.97 -15.10
C LYS A 110 -32.32 12.03 -14.31
N LEU A 111 -32.34 10.75 -14.65
CA LEU A 111 -33.20 9.76 -14.00
C LEU A 111 -32.80 9.54 -12.54
N ILE A 112 -31.51 9.36 -12.26
CA ILE A 112 -31.00 9.17 -10.90
C ILE A 112 -31.25 10.41 -10.03
N ASN A 113 -31.02 11.61 -10.54
CA ASN A 113 -31.30 12.84 -9.79
C ASN A 113 -32.79 13.07 -9.53
N ALA A 114 -33.67 12.57 -10.41
CA ALA A 114 -35.11 12.72 -10.26
C ALA A 114 -35.70 11.74 -9.24
N TYR A 115 -35.22 10.51 -9.22
CA TYR A 115 -35.85 9.41 -8.47
C TYR A 115 -35.00 8.87 -7.31
N GLY A 116 -33.72 9.24 -7.24
CA GLY A 116 -32.82 8.96 -6.10
C GLY A 116 -32.14 7.59 -6.12
N SER A 117 -32.84 6.53 -6.52
CA SER A 117 -32.27 5.17 -6.63
C SER A 117 -32.63 4.49 -7.96
N LEU A 118 -31.87 3.46 -8.31
CA LEU A 118 -32.12 2.67 -9.50
C LEU A 118 -33.49 1.98 -9.50
N GLU A 119 -33.93 1.44 -8.36
CA GLU A 119 -35.25 0.83 -8.20
C GLU A 119 -36.35 1.85 -8.44
N ALA A 120 -36.22 3.04 -7.85
CA ALA A 120 -37.20 4.11 -8.03
C ALA A 120 -37.30 4.54 -9.51
N VAL A 121 -36.18 4.56 -10.25
CA VAL A 121 -36.20 4.83 -11.71
C VAL A 121 -37.05 3.80 -12.45
N PHE A 122 -36.92 2.50 -12.12
CA PHE A 122 -37.71 1.45 -12.76
C PHE A 122 -39.18 1.45 -12.32
N ASP A 123 -39.47 1.77 -11.06
CA ASP A 123 -40.83 1.81 -10.54
C ASP A 123 -41.64 2.98 -11.16
N HIS A 124 -40.95 4.05 -11.60
CA HIS A 124 -41.54 5.18 -12.34
C HIS A 124 -41.35 5.07 -13.86
N ALA A 125 -41.06 3.88 -14.39
CA ALA A 125 -40.85 3.68 -15.83
C ALA A 125 -42.08 4.07 -16.67
N ASP A 126 -43.29 3.93 -16.13
CA ASP A 126 -44.54 4.22 -16.84
C ASP A 126 -44.79 5.72 -17.07
N GLU A 127 -44.09 6.59 -16.34
CA GLU A 127 -44.12 8.04 -16.52
C GLU A 127 -43.25 8.53 -17.69
N GLN A 128 -42.41 7.64 -18.24
CA GLN A 128 -41.46 7.98 -19.28
C GLN A 128 -42.09 7.91 -20.68
N THR A 129 -41.39 8.49 -21.66
CA THR A 129 -41.81 8.38 -23.07
C THR A 129 -41.96 6.92 -23.50
N PRO A 130 -42.87 6.58 -24.45
CA PRO A 130 -43.21 5.19 -24.77
C PRO A 130 -42.00 4.29 -25.04
N LYS A 131 -41.03 4.79 -25.82
CA LYS A 131 -39.79 4.06 -26.15
C LYS A 131 -38.90 3.83 -24.91
N LEU A 132 -38.74 4.85 -24.06
CA LEU A 132 -37.91 4.74 -22.86
C LEU A 132 -38.56 3.81 -21.83
N ARG A 133 -39.88 3.90 -21.66
CA ARG A 133 -40.67 2.99 -20.82
C ARG A 133 -40.46 1.53 -21.22
N GLU A 134 -40.59 1.22 -22.51
CA GLU A 134 -40.35 -0.14 -23.03
C GLU A 134 -38.92 -0.62 -22.76
N SER A 135 -37.91 0.24 -23.02
CA SER A 135 -36.51 -0.09 -22.72
C SER A 135 -36.28 -0.36 -21.24
N LEU A 136 -36.83 0.46 -20.34
CA LEU A 136 -36.68 0.31 -18.88
C LEU A 136 -37.29 -1.01 -18.41
N HIS A 137 -38.53 -1.30 -18.78
CA HIS A 137 -39.19 -2.57 -18.42
C HIS A 137 -38.41 -3.78 -18.93
N ALA A 138 -37.94 -3.75 -20.18
CA ALA A 138 -37.20 -4.85 -20.78
C ALA A 138 -35.81 -5.10 -20.18
N SER A 139 -35.22 -4.10 -19.50
CA SER A 139 -33.84 -4.17 -18.99
C SER A 139 -33.73 -4.18 -17.46
N ARG A 140 -34.85 -4.02 -16.73
CA ARG A 140 -34.90 -3.93 -15.26
C ARG A 140 -34.02 -4.95 -14.55
N GLU A 141 -34.27 -6.24 -14.75
CA GLU A 141 -33.52 -7.28 -14.03
C GLU A 141 -32.03 -7.29 -14.37
N ARG A 142 -31.67 -7.03 -15.63
CA ARG A 142 -30.26 -6.99 -16.04
C ARG A 142 -29.54 -5.83 -15.39
N VAL A 143 -30.14 -4.64 -15.46
CA VAL A 143 -29.50 -3.41 -14.98
C VAL A 143 -29.40 -3.38 -13.46
N LEU A 144 -30.40 -3.91 -12.74
CA LEU A 144 -30.30 -4.09 -11.29
C LEU A 144 -29.15 -5.03 -10.91
N ARG A 145 -29.00 -6.17 -11.60
CA ARG A 145 -27.85 -7.06 -11.40
C ARG A 145 -26.52 -6.40 -11.75
N ASN A 146 -26.45 -5.64 -12.83
CA ASN A 146 -25.23 -4.91 -13.20
C ASN A 146 -24.85 -3.91 -12.10
N ALA A 147 -25.82 -3.20 -11.51
CA ALA A 147 -25.56 -2.27 -10.42
C ALA A 147 -25.01 -2.97 -9.17
N GLU A 148 -25.46 -4.20 -8.87
CA GLU A 148 -24.88 -5.02 -7.81
C GLU A 148 -23.42 -5.40 -8.10
N LEU A 149 -23.10 -5.72 -9.37
CA LEU A 149 -21.73 -6.06 -9.78
C LEU A 149 -20.79 -4.85 -9.80
N MET A 150 -21.30 -3.66 -10.14
CA MET A 150 -20.53 -2.41 -10.18
C MET A 150 -20.26 -1.81 -8.79
N LYS A 151 -20.94 -2.30 -7.74
CA LYS A 151 -20.71 -1.85 -6.36
C LYS A 151 -19.47 -2.56 -5.81
N LEU A 152 -18.44 -1.77 -5.52
CA LEU A 152 -17.18 -2.30 -5.01
C LEU A 152 -17.35 -2.95 -3.64
N VAL A 153 -16.70 -4.09 -3.44
CA VAL A 153 -16.64 -4.75 -2.16
C VAL A 153 -15.71 -3.98 -1.22
N ARG A 154 -16.25 -3.55 -0.08
CA ARG A 154 -15.53 -2.66 0.86
C ARG A 154 -14.97 -3.35 2.10
N ASN A 155 -15.09 -4.67 2.17
CA ASN A 155 -14.74 -5.46 3.35
C ASN A 155 -13.91 -6.71 3.01
N VAL A 156 -13.04 -6.61 2.01
CA VAL A 156 -12.12 -7.70 1.65
C VAL A 156 -11.31 -8.11 2.90
N PRO A 157 -11.15 -9.41 3.20
CA PRO A 157 -10.49 -9.91 4.42
C PRO A 157 -8.95 -9.80 4.33
N ILE A 158 -8.45 -8.61 4.05
CA ILE A 158 -7.02 -8.25 4.05
C ILE A 158 -6.62 -7.62 5.39
N VAL A 159 -5.37 -7.85 5.79
CA VAL A 159 -4.73 -7.17 6.92
C VAL A 159 -4.00 -5.94 6.39
N LEU A 160 -4.32 -4.76 6.93
CA LEU A 160 -3.72 -3.49 6.54
C LEU A 160 -2.88 -2.97 7.70
N GLU A 161 -1.56 -3.06 7.58
CA GLU A 161 -0.61 -2.51 8.55
C GLU A 161 0.09 -1.29 7.95
N ARG A 162 -0.23 -0.07 8.43
CA ARG A 162 0.25 1.19 7.84
C ARG A 162 1.79 1.24 7.70
N SER A 163 2.49 0.62 8.64
CA SER A 163 3.96 0.54 8.65
C SER A 163 4.55 -0.29 7.51
N GLU A 164 3.75 -1.13 6.84
CA GLU A 164 4.14 -1.96 5.70
C GLU A 164 4.00 -1.25 4.35
N TYR A 165 3.23 -0.16 4.27
CA TYR A 165 3.00 0.59 3.03
C TYR A 165 4.05 1.67 2.76
N ALA A 166 4.90 1.98 3.75
CA ALA A 166 6.06 2.85 3.55
C ALA A 166 7.07 2.16 2.62
N PRO A 167 7.44 2.75 1.46
CA PRO A 167 8.31 2.08 0.51
C PRO A 167 9.71 1.83 1.06
N ARG A 168 10.23 0.62 0.84
CA ARG A 168 11.60 0.21 1.23
C ARG A 168 12.33 -0.42 0.04
N PRO A 169 12.85 0.39 -0.90
CA PRO A 169 13.44 -0.13 -2.13
C PRO A 169 14.73 -0.91 -1.89
N ASP A 170 14.86 -2.07 -2.55
CA ASP A 170 16.12 -2.80 -2.71
C ASP A 170 16.84 -2.26 -3.94
N VAL A 171 17.69 -1.25 -3.71
CA VAL A 171 18.39 -0.51 -4.76
C VAL A 171 19.30 -1.42 -5.59
N THR A 172 19.97 -2.39 -4.96
CA THR A 172 20.84 -3.33 -5.68
C THR A 172 20.04 -4.24 -6.59
N ARG A 173 18.91 -4.78 -6.11
CA ARG A 173 18.03 -5.61 -6.93
C ARG A 173 17.35 -4.81 -8.03
N LEU A 174 16.92 -3.58 -7.76
CA LEU A 174 16.39 -2.67 -8.78
C LEU A 174 17.41 -2.41 -9.88
N ALA A 175 18.64 -2.02 -9.53
CA ALA A 175 19.68 -1.73 -10.52
C ALA A 175 19.93 -2.93 -11.45
N LYS A 176 20.03 -4.15 -10.89
CA LYS A 176 20.16 -5.39 -11.67
C LYS A 176 18.96 -5.66 -12.57
N LEU A 177 17.74 -5.37 -12.10
CA LEU A 177 16.52 -5.53 -12.89
C LEU A 177 16.46 -4.51 -14.04
N PHE A 178 16.79 -3.25 -13.77
CA PHE A 178 16.84 -2.19 -14.79
C PHE A 178 17.88 -2.49 -15.87
N ASP A 179 19.06 -2.98 -15.48
CA ASP A 179 20.12 -3.40 -16.40
C ASP A 179 19.68 -4.56 -17.27
N ARG A 180 19.15 -5.64 -16.66
CA ARG A 180 18.65 -6.81 -17.39
C ARG A 180 17.50 -6.50 -18.36
N LEU A 181 16.66 -5.51 -18.03
CA LEU A 181 15.55 -5.07 -18.88
C LEU A 181 15.96 -3.96 -19.87
N GLU A 182 17.24 -3.58 -19.90
CA GLU A 182 17.79 -2.50 -20.73
C GLU A 182 17.12 -1.13 -20.50
N PHE A 183 16.55 -0.92 -19.32
CA PHE A 183 15.84 0.30 -18.91
C PHE A 183 16.79 1.36 -18.33
N SER A 184 17.92 1.60 -19.00
CA SER A 184 19.00 2.50 -18.56
C SER A 184 18.55 3.96 -18.36
N SER A 185 17.66 4.45 -19.21
CA SER A 185 17.06 5.79 -19.11
C SER A 185 16.12 5.91 -17.91
N MET A 186 15.33 4.87 -17.61
CA MET A 186 14.42 4.85 -16.46
C MET A 186 15.20 4.76 -15.15
N LEU A 187 16.26 3.94 -15.08
CA LEU A 187 17.16 3.89 -13.92
C LEU A 187 17.74 5.28 -13.61
N SER A 188 18.18 6.00 -14.64
CA SER A 188 18.74 7.35 -14.48
C SER A 188 17.72 8.34 -13.91
N ARG A 189 16.45 8.24 -14.31
CA ARG A 189 15.34 9.03 -13.76
C ARG A 189 14.96 8.64 -12.33
N TRP A 190 15.16 7.38 -11.95
CA TRP A 190 14.86 6.86 -10.61
C TRP A 190 15.95 7.17 -9.58
N LYS A 191 17.21 7.39 -9.99
CA LYS A 191 18.33 7.69 -9.07
C LYS A 191 18.02 8.79 -8.05
N PRO A 192 17.46 9.96 -8.42
CA PRO A 192 17.14 11.02 -7.45
C PRO A 192 16.08 10.57 -6.42
N LEU A 193 15.09 9.79 -6.85
CA LEU A 193 14.04 9.26 -5.99
C LEU A 193 14.61 8.25 -4.99
N LEU A 194 15.46 7.32 -5.46
CA LEU A 194 16.08 6.31 -4.60
C LEU A 194 16.95 6.92 -3.50
N LYS A 195 17.59 8.08 -3.76
CA LYS A 195 18.34 8.83 -2.72
C LYS A 195 17.47 9.26 -1.55
N GLN A 196 16.17 9.53 -1.76
CA GLN A 196 15.24 9.94 -0.70
C GLN A 196 14.91 8.80 0.27
N PHE A 197 14.98 7.54 -0.20
CA PHE A 197 14.72 6.35 0.61
C PHE A 197 15.93 5.87 1.42
N GLY A 198 16.94 6.72 1.58
CA GLY A 198 18.09 6.40 2.40
C GLY A 198 18.99 5.34 1.75
N VAL A 199 19.38 5.57 0.49
CA VAL A 199 20.79 5.25 0.17
C VAL A 199 21.60 6.30 0.92
N SER A 200 21.80 6.06 2.21
CA SER A 200 22.87 6.72 2.92
C SER A 200 24.15 6.27 2.22
N GLU A 201 24.68 7.13 1.36
CA GLU A 201 26.11 7.12 1.16
C GLU A 201 26.70 7.34 2.56
N ALA A 202 27.57 6.43 2.99
CA ALA A 202 28.33 6.64 4.21
C ALA A 202 28.90 8.06 4.15
N VAL A 203 28.70 8.85 5.21
CA VAL A 203 29.25 10.21 5.29
C VAL A 203 30.76 10.08 5.20
N GLY A 204 31.29 10.27 4.00
CA GLY A 204 32.71 10.17 3.65
C GLY A 204 33.29 8.76 3.75
N GLY A 205 33.41 8.05 2.62
CA GLY A 205 34.45 7.02 2.40
C GLY A 205 34.62 5.96 3.50
N ASP A 206 33.60 5.70 4.30
CA ASP A 206 33.72 4.83 5.45
C ASP A 206 33.75 3.37 4.99
N THR A 207 34.97 2.87 4.84
CA THR A 207 35.28 1.49 4.46
C THR A 207 35.22 0.52 5.65
N ARG A 208 34.87 1.02 6.85
CA ARG A 208 34.77 0.16 8.03
C ARG A 208 33.60 -0.80 7.86
N LYS A 209 33.83 -2.07 8.19
CA LYS A 209 32.77 -3.08 8.19
C LYS A 209 31.67 -2.64 9.17
N PRO A 210 30.39 -2.71 8.79
CA PRO A 210 29.30 -2.38 9.69
C PRO A 210 29.41 -3.17 10.99
N PHE A 211 29.14 -2.50 12.10
CA PHE A 211 29.19 -3.13 13.42
C PHE A 211 28.12 -4.23 13.51
N VAL A 212 28.55 -5.46 13.79
CA VAL A 212 27.68 -6.66 13.74
C VAL A 212 26.53 -6.55 14.74
N GLU A 213 26.76 -5.92 15.90
CA GLU A 213 25.76 -5.80 16.95
C GLU A 213 24.59 -4.85 16.64
N ARG A 214 24.63 -4.14 15.49
CA ARG A 214 23.53 -3.27 15.05
C ARG A 214 22.18 -4.00 14.96
N TYR A 215 22.20 -5.31 14.68
CA TYR A 215 20.98 -6.11 14.56
C TYR A 215 20.31 -6.34 15.92
N ILE A 216 21.09 -6.56 16.98
CA ILE A 216 20.58 -6.70 18.35
C ILE A 216 20.01 -5.35 18.81
N HIS A 217 20.77 -4.27 18.60
CA HIS A 217 20.35 -2.93 19.02
C HIS A 217 19.06 -2.49 18.30
N GLY A 218 19.01 -2.72 16.99
CA GLY A 218 17.84 -2.38 16.18
C GLY A 218 16.57 -3.14 16.60
N GLU A 219 16.68 -4.42 16.94
CA GLU A 219 15.52 -5.22 17.37
C GLU A 219 15.06 -4.87 18.80
N ILE A 220 15.97 -4.47 19.70
CA ILE A 220 15.64 -3.94 21.03
C ILE A 220 14.88 -2.62 20.89
N TYR A 221 15.38 -1.64 20.13
CA TYR A 221 14.66 -0.38 19.91
C TYR A 221 13.31 -0.60 19.23
N ARG A 222 13.20 -1.57 18.32
CA ARG A 222 11.93 -1.92 17.67
C ARG A 222 10.91 -2.49 18.67
N THR A 223 11.35 -3.34 19.58
CA THR A 223 10.46 -4.03 20.54
C THR A 223 10.19 -3.19 21.78
N ARG A 224 11.09 -2.26 22.11
CA ARG A 224 11.07 -1.38 23.28
C ARG A 224 11.35 0.06 22.84
N PRO A 225 10.42 0.72 22.13
CA PRO A 225 10.63 2.06 21.58
C PRO A 225 10.83 3.16 22.64
N GLU A 226 10.51 2.88 23.91
CA GLU A 226 10.78 3.75 25.04
C GLU A 226 12.23 3.70 25.53
N VAL A 227 13.03 2.72 25.08
CA VAL A 227 14.45 2.63 25.41
C VAL A 227 15.21 3.72 24.68
N MET A 228 15.90 4.58 25.44
CA MET A 228 16.66 5.71 24.90
C MET A 228 18.15 5.41 24.69
N ALA A 229 18.65 4.33 25.29
CA ALA A 229 20.04 3.90 25.16
C ALA A 229 20.18 2.40 25.42
N ILE A 230 21.07 1.75 24.66
CA ILE A 230 21.43 0.35 24.84
C ILE A 230 22.90 0.30 25.25
N VAL A 231 23.16 -0.24 26.42
CA VAL A 231 24.50 -0.55 26.91
C VAL A 231 24.62 -2.06 26.98
N HIS A 232 25.62 -2.60 26.31
CA HIS A 232 25.93 -4.02 26.34
C HIS A 232 27.44 -4.19 26.48
N SER A 233 27.84 -5.30 27.08
CA SER A 233 29.22 -5.62 27.40
C SER A 233 29.51 -7.04 26.94
N HIS A 234 30.63 -7.26 26.26
CA HIS A 234 31.06 -8.60 25.87
C HIS A 234 31.58 -9.37 27.08
N ALA A 235 31.27 -10.67 27.15
CA ALA A 235 31.83 -11.55 28.17
C ALA A 235 33.37 -11.58 28.06
N MET A 236 34.05 -11.48 29.20
CA MET A 236 35.51 -11.39 29.33
C MET A 236 36.30 -12.60 28.79
N SER A 237 35.66 -13.66 28.32
CA SER A 237 36.29 -14.95 28.05
C SER A 237 36.95 -15.11 26.67
N VAL A 238 37.02 -14.07 25.83
CA VAL A 238 37.79 -14.12 24.57
C VAL A 238 39.14 -13.43 24.77
N ILE A 239 40.07 -14.12 25.44
CA ILE A 239 41.51 -13.82 25.34
C ILE A 239 42.08 -14.77 24.29
N PRO A 240 42.51 -14.29 23.11
CA PRO A 240 43.38 -15.10 22.26
C PRO A 240 44.73 -15.25 22.98
N PHE A 241 45.10 -16.48 23.34
CA PHE A 241 46.47 -16.78 23.75
C PHE A 241 47.39 -16.65 22.52
N GLY A 242 47.90 -15.45 22.28
CA GLY A 242 49.09 -15.25 21.46
C GLY A 242 50.31 -15.50 22.33
N ILE A 243 51.23 -16.37 21.90
CA ILE A 243 52.55 -16.50 22.52
C ILE A 243 53.29 -15.20 22.20
N THR A 244 53.40 -14.30 23.17
CA THR A 244 54.21 -13.08 23.09
C THR A 244 55.47 -13.25 23.93
N GLY A 245 56.63 -12.89 23.39
CA GLY A 245 57.91 -12.89 24.10
C GLY A 245 58.13 -11.67 25.03
N ALA A 246 57.10 -10.83 25.25
CA ALA A 246 57.18 -9.64 26.09
C ALA A 246 56.37 -9.80 27.39
N ALA A 247 56.90 -9.26 28.49
CA ALA A 247 56.22 -9.24 29.78
C ALA A 247 55.04 -8.27 29.76
N LEU A 248 53.82 -8.79 29.91
CA LEU A 248 52.61 -7.98 30.00
C LEU A 248 52.42 -7.43 31.41
N ARG A 249 51.95 -6.18 31.51
CA ARG A 249 51.54 -5.56 32.79
C ARG A 249 50.05 -5.83 33.05
N PRO A 250 49.66 -6.13 34.30
CA PRO A 250 48.26 -6.30 34.65
C PRO A 250 47.52 -4.96 34.56
N VAL A 251 46.42 -4.93 33.82
CA VAL A 251 45.46 -3.84 33.81
C VAL A 251 44.15 -4.41 34.36
N TYR A 252 43.73 -3.94 35.53
CA TYR A 252 42.41 -4.26 36.09
C TYR A 252 41.40 -3.23 35.58
N HIS A 253 40.23 -3.69 35.13
CA HIS A 253 39.05 -2.85 34.90
C HIS A 253 37.83 -3.47 35.60
N MET A 254 37.02 -2.62 36.23
CA MET A 254 35.88 -2.96 37.10
C MET A 254 34.86 -3.88 36.41
N GLY A 255 34.53 -5.01 37.05
CA GLY A 255 33.43 -5.89 36.64
C GLY A 255 32.08 -5.34 37.09
N SER A 256 31.05 -5.49 36.25
CA SER A 256 29.66 -5.22 36.58
C SER A 256 28.89 -6.54 36.69
N PHE A 257 28.07 -6.68 37.73
CA PHE A 257 27.14 -7.81 37.89
C PHE A 257 25.82 -7.48 37.19
N LEU A 258 25.30 -8.39 36.37
CA LEU A 258 23.90 -8.37 35.95
C LEU A 258 23.05 -8.95 37.09
N HIS A 259 21.97 -8.23 37.45
CA HIS A 259 21.06 -8.61 38.54
C HIS A 259 20.39 -9.97 38.28
N SER A 260 20.20 -10.79 39.33
CA SER A 260 19.46 -12.05 39.22
C SER A 260 18.01 -11.77 38.83
N GLY A 261 17.62 -12.18 37.62
CA GLY A 261 16.29 -11.87 37.04
C GLY A 261 16.35 -11.00 35.79
N ALA A 262 17.53 -10.60 35.32
CA ALA A 262 17.65 -10.01 33.99
C ALA A 262 17.12 -11.00 32.94
N PRO A 263 16.23 -10.58 32.03
CA PRO A 263 15.74 -11.45 30.97
C PRO A 263 16.93 -11.92 30.12
N VAL A 264 17.01 -13.24 29.93
CA VAL A 264 18.06 -13.86 29.11
C VAL A 264 17.56 -13.90 27.67
N TRP A 265 18.36 -13.32 26.79
CA TRP A 265 18.21 -13.39 25.36
C TRP A 265 19.24 -14.38 24.80
N ASP A 266 18.81 -15.38 24.03
CA ASP A 266 19.70 -16.42 23.53
C ASP A 266 19.53 -16.62 22.02
N ILE A 267 20.58 -16.31 21.25
CA ILE A 267 20.59 -16.45 19.77
C ILE A 267 20.12 -17.82 19.28
N ARG A 268 20.27 -18.88 20.11
CA ARG A 268 19.84 -20.25 19.79
C ARG A 268 18.33 -20.36 19.62
N ASP A 269 17.54 -19.49 20.26
CA ASP A 269 16.07 -19.49 20.16
C ASP A 269 15.56 -19.20 18.73
N LYS A 270 16.42 -18.64 17.86
CA LYS A 270 16.18 -18.54 16.41
C LYS A 270 17.17 -19.33 15.57
N GLY A 271 18.45 -19.35 15.96
CA GLY A 271 19.53 -19.84 15.12
C GLY A 271 19.92 -21.31 15.31
N GLY A 272 19.44 -22.00 16.33
CA GLY A 272 20.03 -23.29 16.75
C GLY A 272 21.49 -23.13 17.16
N ASP A 273 22.35 -24.11 16.89
CA ASP A 273 23.80 -23.99 17.13
C ASP A 273 24.43 -23.01 16.12
N THR A 274 24.88 -21.85 16.62
CA THR A 274 25.46 -20.76 15.82
C THR A 274 26.92 -20.50 16.21
N ASP A 275 27.62 -19.69 15.42
CA ASP A 275 28.92 -19.11 15.76
C ASP A 275 28.84 -18.00 16.84
N MET A 276 27.69 -17.85 17.48
CA MET A 276 27.33 -16.81 18.44
C MET A 276 27.38 -15.38 17.89
N LEU A 277 27.43 -15.21 16.56
CA LEU A 277 27.38 -13.90 15.92
C LEU A 277 25.96 -13.58 15.43
N VAL A 278 25.39 -12.50 15.94
CA VAL A 278 24.11 -11.95 15.45
C VAL A 278 24.35 -11.18 14.16
N SER A 279 24.55 -11.91 13.07
CA SER A 279 24.98 -11.37 11.77
C SER A 279 23.83 -10.86 10.89
N ASN A 280 22.58 -11.11 11.28
CA ASN A 280 21.40 -10.74 10.51
C ASN A 280 20.18 -10.52 11.42
N ARG A 281 19.12 -9.95 10.84
CA ARG A 281 17.88 -9.62 11.55
C ARG A 281 17.12 -10.84 12.08
N TYR A 282 17.18 -11.97 11.39
CA TYR A 282 16.48 -13.19 11.84
C TYR A 282 17.05 -13.67 13.18
N LEU A 283 18.38 -13.69 13.30
CA LEU A 283 19.08 -14.04 14.54
C LEU A 283 18.86 -13.00 15.65
N GLY A 284 18.73 -11.72 15.30
CA GLY A 284 18.45 -10.64 16.27
C GLY A 284 17.06 -10.69 16.90
N ARG A 285 16.14 -11.54 16.40
CA ARG A 285 14.77 -11.72 16.91
C ARG A 285 14.62 -12.83 17.94
N ALA A 286 15.71 -13.46 18.37
CA ALA A 286 15.66 -14.33 19.56
C ALA A 286 15.15 -13.53 20.78
#